data_AF-A0A5N9HCH5-F1
#
_entry.id   AF-A0A5N9HCH5-F1
#
_cell.length_a   1.000
_cell.length_b   1.000
_cell.length_c   1.000
_cell.angle_alpha   90.00
_cell.angle_beta   90.00
_cell.angle_gamma   90.00
#
_symmetry.space_group_name_H-M   'P 1'
#
loop_
_entity.id
_entity.type
_entity.pdbx_description
1 polymer ?
#
loop_
_entity_poly.entity_id
_entity_poly.type
_entity_poly.pdbx_seq_one_letter_code
_entity_poly.pdbx_strand_id
1 'polypeptide(L)'
;MPKIYTKTGDEGDTKLLFGLTVSKSDPRCEAYGATDQAVSAMGLARALCADDRVKEIVLQTQHEMFIVGAELATDESKYEYLQNNLSIVTPDMVTRLEEWIDELNGLMQLPNAFIIPGASAGSGALDLARGQLRTSERRVVALKEAGLLVNSEVLRYVNRLSDLLFVLARYEDRELPIEVLTGASRKTGRTE
;
A
#
# COMPACT_ATOMS: atom_id res chain seq x y z
N MET A 1 -28.08 11.40 8.76
CA MET A 1 -26.96 10.50 8.39
C MET A 1 -27.49 9.07 8.40
N PRO A 2 -27.16 8.25 7.40
CA PRO A 2 -27.45 6.82 7.46
C PRO A 2 -26.82 6.22 8.74
N LYS A 3 -27.50 5.26 9.38
CA LYS A 3 -26.92 4.54 10.52
C LYS A 3 -25.72 3.73 10.03
N ILE A 4 -24.59 3.87 10.72
CA ILE A 4 -23.34 3.16 10.36
C ILE A 4 -23.48 1.66 10.67
N TYR A 5 -24.15 1.28 11.76
CA TYR A 5 -24.40 -0.13 12.11
C TYR A 5 -25.76 -0.61 11.59
N THR A 6 -25.76 -1.76 10.89
CA THR A 6 -26.97 -2.40 10.34
C THR A 6 -27.34 -3.71 11.04
N LYS A 7 -26.39 -4.31 11.78
CA LYS A 7 -26.48 -5.67 12.40
C LYS A 7 -26.58 -6.83 11.40
N THR A 8 -26.52 -6.57 10.10
CA THR A 8 -26.66 -7.60 9.06
C THR A 8 -25.49 -8.58 9.00
N GLY A 9 -24.38 -8.27 9.66
CA GLY A 9 -23.20 -9.14 9.72
C GLY A 9 -22.91 -9.71 11.10
N ASP A 10 -23.87 -9.66 12.04
CA ASP A 10 -23.68 -10.15 13.42
C ASP A 10 -23.48 -11.67 13.46
N GLU A 11 -24.04 -12.41 12.50
CA GLU A 11 -23.86 -13.86 12.34
C GLU A 11 -22.57 -14.25 11.58
N GLY A 12 -21.70 -13.28 11.27
CA GLY A 12 -20.40 -13.55 10.65
C GLY A 12 -20.37 -13.43 9.11
N ASP A 13 -21.47 -13.06 8.47
CA ASP A 13 -21.53 -12.82 7.02
C ASP A 13 -21.39 -11.33 6.64
N THR A 14 -21.10 -11.08 5.37
CA THR A 14 -21.02 -9.73 4.78
C THR A 14 -21.41 -9.76 3.31
N LYS A 15 -21.80 -8.60 2.76
CA LYS A 15 -22.11 -8.47 1.33
C LYS A 15 -20.91 -7.93 0.56
N LEU A 16 -20.50 -8.63 -0.50
CA LEU A 16 -19.50 -8.16 -1.46
C LEU A 16 -20.03 -6.95 -2.25
N LEU A 17 -19.13 -6.16 -2.82
CA LEU A 17 -19.49 -5.02 -3.67
C LEU A 17 -20.25 -5.51 -4.90
N PHE A 18 -21.47 -5.01 -5.09
CA PHE A 18 -22.44 -5.44 -6.12
C PHE A 18 -22.80 -6.93 -6.14
N GLY A 19 -22.26 -7.71 -5.20
CA GLY A 19 -22.22 -9.16 -5.28
C GLY A 19 -23.04 -9.85 -4.19
N LEU A 20 -22.59 -11.07 -3.92
CA LEU A 20 -23.23 -12.03 -3.04
C LEU A 20 -22.92 -11.75 -1.56
N THR A 21 -23.70 -12.38 -0.69
CA THR A 21 -23.35 -12.50 0.72
C THR A 21 -22.38 -13.65 0.90
N VAL A 22 -21.27 -13.39 1.59
CA VAL A 22 -20.20 -14.36 1.87
C VAL A 22 -19.86 -14.34 3.35
N SER A 23 -19.23 -15.41 3.85
CA SER A 23 -18.65 -15.38 5.19
C SER A 23 -17.55 -14.32 5.28
N LYS A 24 -17.41 -13.64 6.42
CA LYS A 24 -16.31 -12.69 6.66
C LYS A 24 -14.92 -13.31 6.58
N SER A 25 -14.82 -14.65 6.62
CA SER A 25 -13.58 -15.38 6.39
C SER A 25 -13.32 -15.74 4.91
N ASP A 26 -14.18 -15.32 3.98
CA ASP A 26 -13.94 -15.50 2.54
C ASP A 26 -12.58 -14.86 2.16
N PRO A 27 -11.78 -15.52 1.31
CA PRO A 27 -10.48 -14.98 0.89
C PRO A 27 -10.53 -13.54 0.34
N ARG A 28 -11.64 -13.13 -0.27
CA ARG A 28 -11.83 -11.74 -0.75
C ARG A 28 -11.91 -10.77 0.41
N CYS A 29 -12.65 -11.13 1.47
CA CYS A 29 -12.73 -10.34 2.70
C CYS A 29 -11.37 -10.12 3.35
N GLU A 30 -10.53 -11.14 3.39
CA GLU A 30 -9.16 -11.04 3.88
C GLU A 30 -8.31 -10.12 2.98
N ALA A 31 -8.47 -10.20 1.64
CA ALA A 31 -7.68 -9.39 0.71
C ALA A 31 -8.04 -7.89 0.72
N TYR A 32 -9.33 -7.53 0.62
CA TYR A 32 -9.73 -6.13 0.69
C TYR A 32 -9.60 -5.59 2.13
N GLY A 33 -9.72 -6.44 3.15
CA GLY A 33 -9.48 -6.08 4.55
C GLY A 33 -8.00 -5.76 4.82
N ALA A 34 -7.07 -6.57 4.32
CA ALA A 34 -5.64 -6.28 4.39
C ALA A 34 -5.27 -5.03 3.58
N THR A 35 -5.97 -4.78 2.47
CA THR A 35 -5.86 -3.53 1.70
C THR A 35 -6.27 -2.32 2.53
N ASP A 36 -7.41 -2.37 3.22
CA ASP A 36 -7.87 -1.29 4.10
C ASP A 36 -6.90 -1.00 5.26
N GLN A 37 -6.29 -2.05 5.83
CA GLN A 37 -5.21 -1.89 6.81
C GLN A 37 -3.99 -1.17 6.22
N ALA A 38 -3.59 -1.50 5.00
CA ALA A 38 -2.49 -0.84 4.31
C ALA A 38 -2.81 0.64 4.03
N VAL A 39 -4.02 0.96 3.57
CA VAL A 39 -4.48 2.35 3.35
C VAL A 39 -4.48 3.16 4.63
N SER A 40 -4.91 2.55 5.74
CA SER A 40 -4.90 3.17 7.06
C SER A 40 -3.47 3.44 7.55
N ALA A 41 -2.55 2.48 7.36
CA ALA A 41 -1.14 2.65 7.68
C ALA A 41 -0.48 3.74 6.83
N MET A 42 -0.79 3.80 5.53
CA MET A 42 -0.36 4.89 4.63
C MET A 42 -0.86 6.24 5.12
N GLY A 43 -2.10 6.32 5.61
CA GLY A 43 -2.68 7.55 6.16
C GLY A 43 -1.94 8.04 7.41
N LEU A 44 -1.57 7.12 8.31
CA LEU A 44 -0.73 7.45 9.46
C LEU A 44 0.66 7.91 9.02
N ALA A 45 1.28 7.20 8.06
CA ALA A 45 2.58 7.58 7.51
C ALA A 45 2.56 8.99 6.92
N ARG A 46 1.56 9.31 6.10
CA ARG A 46 1.34 10.64 5.53
C ARG A 46 1.26 11.73 6.60
N ALA A 47 0.59 11.47 7.72
CA ALA A 47 0.46 12.43 8.80
C ALA A 47 1.78 12.68 9.56
N LEU A 48 2.71 11.74 9.50
CA LEU A 48 4.02 11.81 10.16
C LEU A 48 5.15 12.32 9.25
N CYS A 49 4.97 12.27 7.93
CA CYS A 49 5.94 12.81 6.97
C CYS A 49 5.98 14.34 7.04
N ALA A 50 7.16 14.90 6.86
CA ALA A 50 7.40 16.34 6.76
C ALA A 50 7.33 16.82 5.31
N ASP A 51 7.82 16.03 4.34
CA ASP A 51 7.92 16.43 2.93
C ASP A 51 6.54 16.46 2.23
N ASP A 52 6.22 17.59 1.60
CA ASP A 52 4.90 17.77 0.97
C ASP A 52 4.72 16.95 -0.31
N ARG A 53 5.79 16.67 -1.05
CA ARG A 53 5.75 15.80 -2.24
C ARG A 53 5.45 14.36 -1.82
N VAL A 54 6.06 13.90 -0.73
CA VAL A 54 5.75 12.59 -0.13
C VAL A 54 4.28 12.53 0.27
N LYS A 55 3.76 13.55 0.96
CA LYS A 55 2.35 13.57 1.38
C LYS A 55 1.38 13.54 0.21
N GLU A 56 1.68 14.27 -0.87
CA GLU A 56 0.87 14.31 -2.09
C GLU A 56 0.80 12.92 -2.74
N ILE A 57 1.96 12.29 -2.99
CA ILE A 57 2.03 10.96 -3.61
C ILE A 57 1.32 9.91 -2.75
N VAL A 58 1.51 9.95 -1.43
CA VAL A 58 0.83 9.01 -0.52
C VAL A 58 -0.69 9.22 -0.57
N LEU A 59 -1.18 10.46 -0.57
CA LEU A 59 -2.63 10.72 -0.65
C LEU A 59 -3.22 10.22 -1.98
N GLN A 60 -2.52 10.46 -3.09
CA GLN A 60 -2.96 10.00 -4.41
C GLN A 60 -3.03 8.47 -4.46
N THR A 61 -1.99 7.79 -3.98
CA THR A 61 -1.96 6.31 -3.95
C THR A 61 -2.94 5.72 -2.93
N GLN A 62 -3.28 6.42 -1.84
CA GLN A 62 -4.36 6.02 -0.94
C GLN A 62 -5.73 6.01 -1.67
N HIS A 63 -6.03 7.01 -2.50
CA HIS A 63 -7.25 7.01 -3.31
C HIS A 63 -7.27 5.85 -4.31
N GLU A 64 -6.14 5.56 -4.95
CA GLU A 64 -6.00 4.44 -5.88
C GLU A 64 -6.14 3.08 -5.18
N MET A 65 -5.69 2.95 -3.93
CA MET A 65 -5.91 1.73 -3.14
C MET A 65 -7.38 1.51 -2.75
N PHE A 66 -8.25 2.54 -2.75
CA PHE A 66 -9.70 2.33 -2.67
C PHE A 66 -10.26 1.69 -3.94
N ILE A 67 -9.68 2.00 -5.11
CA ILE A 67 -10.01 1.35 -6.38
C ILE A 67 -9.61 -0.13 -6.32
N VAL A 68 -8.39 -0.43 -5.86
CA VAL A 68 -7.92 -1.79 -5.58
C VAL A 68 -8.89 -2.53 -4.66
N GLY A 69 -9.26 -1.93 -3.53
CA GLY A 69 -10.20 -2.52 -2.58
C GLY A 69 -11.57 -2.81 -3.20
N ALA A 70 -12.09 -1.92 -4.05
CA ALA A 70 -13.36 -2.11 -4.74
C ALA A 70 -13.32 -3.30 -5.71
N GLU A 71 -12.24 -3.46 -6.48
CA GLU A 71 -12.04 -4.62 -7.36
C GLU A 71 -11.93 -5.92 -6.57
N LEU A 72 -11.13 -5.95 -5.49
CA LEU A 72 -10.97 -7.13 -4.63
C LEU A 72 -12.27 -7.52 -3.91
N ALA A 73 -13.15 -6.56 -3.65
CA ALA A 73 -14.45 -6.76 -3.01
C ALA A 73 -15.56 -7.14 -4.00
N THR A 74 -15.31 -7.15 -5.30
CA THR A 74 -16.32 -7.42 -6.33
C THR A 74 -16.28 -8.88 -6.76
N ASP A 75 -17.46 -9.50 -6.83
CA ASP A 75 -17.64 -10.84 -7.38
C ASP A 75 -17.37 -10.88 -8.89
N GLU A 76 -16.80 -11.98 -9.40
CA GLU A 76 -16.39 -12.10 -10.80
C GLU A 76 -17.58 -11.91 -11.77
N SER A 77 -18.78 -12.39 -11.38
CA SER A 77 -20.01 -12.23 -12.18
C SER A 77 -20.51 -10.80 -12.27
N LYS A 78 -19.95 -9.90 -11.44
CA LYS A 78 -20.29 -8.47 -11.35
C LYS A 78 -19.16 -7.57 -11.82
N TYR A 79 -18.04 -8.12 -12.28
CA TYR A 79 -16.89 -7.34 -12.67
C TYR A 79 -17.16 -6.41 -13.86
N GLU A 80 -17.92 -6.87 -14.87
CA GLU A 80 -18.35 -6.00 -15.98
C GLU A 80 -19.22 -4.83 -15.49
N TYR A 81 -20.08 -5.07 -14.50
CA TYR A 81 -20.88 -4.01 -13.89
C TYR A 81 -20.00 -3.01 -13.15
N LEU A 82 -18.99 -3.48 -12.40
CA LEU A 82 -18.01 -2.61 -11.74
C LEU A 82 -17.30 -1.72 -12.76
N GLN A 83 -16.73 -2.30 -13.81
CA GLN A 83 -15.98 -1.58 -14.84
C GLN A 83 -16.81 -0.48 -15.53
N ASN A 84 -18.12 -0.69 -15.69
CA ASN A 84 -19.02 0.28 -16.31
C ASN A 84 -19.48 1.40 -15.35
N ASN A 85 -19.33 1.24 -14.04
CA ASN A 85 -19.90 2.15 -13.05
C ASN A 85 -18.86 2.82 -12.13
N LEU A 86 -17.69 2.21 -11.94
CA LEU A 86 -16.61 2.70 -11.08
C LEU A 86 -15.27 2.61 -11.82
N SER A 87 -14.28 3.36 -11.32
CA SER A 87 -12.90 3.25 -11.80
C SER A 87 -12.32 1.87 -11.46
N ILE A 88 -11.39 1.39 -12.30
CA ILE A 88 -10.62 0.17 -12.11
C ILE A 88 -9.12 0.49 -12.20
N VAL A 89 -8.29 -0.40 -11.67
CA VAL A 89 -6.84 -0.37 -11.78
C VAL A 89 -6.44 -0.57 -13.23
N THR A 90 -5.60 0.33 -13.72
CA THR A 90 -5.14 0.36 -15.11
C THR A 90 -3.62 0.21 -15.19
N PRO A 91 -3.07 -0.21 -16.35
CA PRO A 91 -1.63 -0.21 -16.59
C PRO A 91 -1.00 1.18 -16.38
N ASP A 92 -1.69 2.26 -16.77
CA ASP A 92 -1.19 3.64 -16.60
C ASP A 92 -1.00 4.03 -15.12
N MET A 93 -1.80 3.45 -14.21
CA MET A 93 -1.58 3.62 -12.78
C MET A 93 -0.26 2.98 -12.35
N VAL A 94 0.07 1.78 -12.86
CA VAL A 94 1.35 1.11 -12.58
C VAL A 94 2.53 1.90 -13.14
N THR A 95 2.43 2.34 -14.39
CA THR A 95 3.47 3.16 -15.04
C THR A 95 3.75 4.44 -14.27
N ARG A 96 2.72 5.10 -13.74
CA ARG A 96 2.90 6.30 -12.90
C ARG A 96 3.68 6.03 -11.61
N LEU A 97 3.50 4.86 -10.99
CA LEU A 97 4.30 4.47 -9.83
C LEU A 97 5.77 4.31 -10.21
N GLU A 98 6.06 3.73 -11.37
CA GLU A 98 7.41 3.56 -11.91
C GLU A 98 8.06 4.91 -12.21
N GLU A 99 7.32 5.84 -12.82
CA GLU A 99 7.78 7.21 -13.08
C GLU A 99 8.15 7.95 -11.79
N TRP A 100 7.34 7.85 -10.73
CA TRP A 100 7.67 8.44 -9.43
C TRP A 100 8.88 7.77 -8.77
N ILE A 101 9.01 6.45 -8.90
CA ILE A 101 10.19 5.73 -8.39
C ILE A 101 11.46 6.27 -9.06
N ASP A 102 11.45 6.40 -10.39
CA ASP A 102 12.60 6.89 -11.15
C ASP A 102 12.90 8.37 -10.85
N GLU A 103 11.86 9.22 -10.78
CA GLU A 103 11.97 10.63 -10.40
C GLU A 103 12.66 10.77 -9.04
N LEU A 104 12.14 10.12 -7.99
CA LEU A 104 12.62 10.28 -6.63
C LEU A 104 14.01 9.68 -6.42
N ASN A 105 14.30 8.54 -7.06
CA ASN A 105 15.65 7.96 -7.05
C ASN A 105 16.69 8.91 -7.66
N GLY A 106 16.33 9.67 -8.70
CA GLY A 106 17.21 10.69 -9.29
C GLY A 106 17.51 11.87 -8.37
N LEU A 107 16.73 12.04 -7.29
CA LEU A 107 16.83 13.16 -6.34
C LEU A 107 17.50 12.80 -5.01
N MET A 108 17.97 11.56 -4.85
CA MET A 108 18.58 11.10 -3.60
C MET A 108 19.75 10.14 -3.83
N GLN A 109 20.68 10.06 -2.88
CA GLN A 109 21.77 9.09 -2.91
C GLN A 109 21.51 7.98 -1.90
N LEU A 110 21.23 6.78 -2.40
CA LEU A 110 21.10 5.60 -1.55
C LEU A 110 22.48 5.09 -1.12
N PRO A 111 22.68 4.76 0.17
CA PRO A 111 23.92 4.15 0.61
C PRO A 111 24.07 2.73 0.04
N ASN A 112 25.31 2.33 -0.26
CA ASN A 112 25.66 0.94 -0.61
C ASN A 112 25.68 0.05 0.66
N ALA A 113 24.62 0.08 1.46
CA ALA A 113 24.47 -0.66 2.71
C ALA A 113 22.99 -0.94 3.01
N PHE A 114 22.73 -1.88 3.92
CA PHE A 114 21.37 -2.08 4.42
C PHE A 114 20.87 -0.84 5.15
N ILE A 115 19.65 -0.44 4.83
CA ILE A 115 18.97 0.68 5.48
C ILE A 115 18.06 0.10 6.57
N ILE A 116 18.18 0.64 7.77
CA ILE A 116 17.36 0.23 8.91
C ILE A 116 16.09 1.09 8.91
N PRO A 117 14.89 0.50 8.89
CA PRO A 117 13.64 1.26 8.92
C PRO A 117 13.54 2.19 10.13
N GLY A 118 13.07 3.42 9.92
CA GLY A 118 12.77 4.36 10.99
C GLY A 118 13.89 5.34 11.36
N ALA A 119 14.68 5.80 10.38
CA ALA A 119 15.59 6.92 10.60
C ALA A 119 14.85 8.24 10.93
N SER A 120 13.58 8.37 10.53
CA SER A 120 12.63 9.37 11.04
C SER A 120 11.27 8.73 11.34
N ALA A 121 10.38 9.50 12.00
CA ALA A 121 9.00 9.07 12.25
C ALA A 121 8.22 8.84 10.95
N GLY A 122 8.39 9.72 9.96
CA GLY A 122 7.74 9.61 8.65
C GLY A 122 8.22 8.36 7.89
N SER A 123 9.53 8.17 7.77
CA SER A 123 10.09 7.03 7.06
C SER A 123 9.80 5.69 7.74
N GLY A 124 9.85 5.65 9.07
CA GLY A 124 9.49 4.45 9.84
C GLY A 124 8.02 4.05 9.63
N ALA A 125 7.12 5.03 9.59
CA ALA A 125 5.72 4.78 9.31
C ALA A 125 5.47 4.36 7.85
N LEU A 126 6.21 4.92 6.88
CA LEU A 126 6.18 4.47 5.48
C LEU A 126 6.67 3.02 5.33
N ASP A 127 7.75 2.64 6.03
CA ASP A 127 8.23 1.26 6.05
C ASP A 127 7.24 0.29 6.70
N LEU A 128 6.53 0.72 7.75
CA LEU A 128 5.44 -0.05 8.33
C LEU A 128 4.29 -0.23 7.33
N ALA A 129 3.87 0.85 6.66
CA ALA A 129 2.84 0.81 5.63
C ALA A 129 3.23 -0.14 4.49
N ARG A 130 4.49 -0.11 4.05
CA ARG A 130 5.05 -1.05 3.08
C ARG A 130 4.94 -2.50 3.55
N GLY A 131 5.22 -2.79 4.82
CA GLY A 131 5.04 -4.12 5.40
C GLY A 131 3.59 -4.60 5.36
N GLN A 132 2.64 -3.72 5.66
CA GLN A 132 1.20 -4.02 5.58
C GLN A 132 0.73 -4.21 4.14
N LEU A 133 1.23 -3.39 3.21
CA LEU A 133 0.92 -3.53 1.79
C LEU A 133 1.41 -4.87 1.22
N ARG A 134 2.62 -5.31 1.61
CA ARG A 134 3.13 -6.65 1.25
C ARG A 134 2.32 -7.78 1.87
N THR A 135 1.64 -7.54 3.00
CA THR A 135 0.68 -8.50 3.55
C THR A 135 -0.58 -8.56 2.69
N SER A 136 -1.12 -7.41 2.27
CA SER A 136 -2.21 -7.36 1.28
C SER A 136 -1.82 -8.08 -0.02
N GLU A 137 -0.62 -7.83 -0.55
CA GLU A 137 -0.09 -8.48 -1.76
C GLU A 137 -0.19 -10.00 -1.69
N ARG A 138 0.20 -10.62 -0.55
CA ARG A 138 0.10 -12.07 -0.37
C ARG A 138 -1.35 -12.58 -0.40
N ARG A 139 -2.31 -11.76 0.04
CA ARG A 139 -3.74 -12.09 -0.04
C ARG A 139 -4.27 -11.97 -1.47
N VAL A 140 -3.82 -10.95 -2.21
CA VAL A 140 -4.12 -10.82 -3.63
C VAL A 140 -3.55 -11.99 -4.44
N VAL A 141 -2.34 -12.46 -4.11
CA VAL A 141 -1.76 -13.68 -4.69
C VAL A 141 -2.63 -14.90 -4.41
N ALA A 142 -3.10 -15.08 -3.17
CA ALA A 142 -3.99 -16.19 -2.83
C ALA A 142 -5.30 -16.17 -3.65
N LEU A 143 -5.87 -14.98 -3.90
CA LEU A 143 -7.02 -14.84 -4.79
C LEU A 143 -6.70 -15.23 -6.23
N LYS A 144 -5.54 -14.80 -6.75
CA LYS A 144 -5.08 -15.18 -8.09
C LYS A 144 -4.92 -16.69 -8.22
N GLU A 145 -4.30 -17.33 -7.24
CA GLU A 145 -4.10 -18.78 -7.21
C GLU A 145 -5.43 -19.55 -7.12
N ALA A 146 -6.43 -18.99 -6.45
CA ALA A 146 -7.79 -19.53 -6.38
C ALA A 146 -8.64 -19.23 -7.63
N GLY A 147 -8.14 -18.47 -8.61
CA GLY A 147 -8.89 -18.07 -9.81
C GLY A 147 -9.94 -16.99 -9.56
N LEU A 148 -9.86 -16.27 -8.44
CA LEU A 148 -10.82 -15.24 -8.02
C LEU A 148 -10.37 -13.81 -8.36
N LEU A 149 -9.14 -13.63 -8.86
CA LEU A 149 -8.64 -12.32 -9.30
C LEU A 149 -8.93 -12.11 -10.79
N VAL A 150 -9.84 -11.20 -11.10
CA VAL A 150 -10.23 -10.89 -12.50
C VAL A 150 -9.19 -10.04 -13.22
N ASN A 151 -8.69 -8.98 -12.57
CA ASN A 151 -7.74 -8.04 -13.15
C ASN A 151 -6.33 -8.23 -12.58
N SER A 152 -5.39 -8.68 -13.41
CA SER A 152 -4.00 -8.88 -13.01
C SER A 152 -3.25 -7.60 -12.69
N GLU A 153 -3.72 -6.44 -13.17
CA GLU A 153 -3.09 -5.15 -12.88
C GLU A 153 -3.20 -4.78 -11.40
N VAL A 154 -4.20 -5.29 -10.67
CA VAL A 154 -4.31 -5.13 -9.21
C VAL A 154 -3.06 -5.66 -8.51
N LEU A 155 -2.61 -6.87 -8.86
CA LEU A 155 -1.42 -7.46 -8.25
C LEU A 155 -0.15 -6.68 -8.62
N ARG A 156 -0.03 -6.23 -9.88
CA ARG A 156 1.12 -5.43 -10.33
C ARG A 156 1.18 -4.08 -9.62
N TYR A 157 0.04 -3.42 -9.47
CA TYR A 157 -0.07 -2.14 -8.78
C TYR A 157 0.34 -2.25 -7.30
N VAL A 158 -0.20 -3.24 -6.57
CA VAL A 158 0.15 -3.44 -5.15
C VAL A 158 1.63 -3.80 -4.98
N ASN A 159 2.18 -4.63 -5.87
CA ASN A 159 3.61 -4.97 -5.87
C ASN A 159 4.48 -3.72 -6.07
N ARG A 160 4.21 -2.94 -7.12
CA ARG A 160 4.97 -1.73 -7.45
C ARG A 160 4.82 -0.62 -6.42
N LEU A 161 3.64 -0.47 -5.83
CA LEU A 161 3.41 0.49 -4.76
C LEU A 161 4.26 0.17 -3.52
N SER A 162 4.57 -1.12 -3.28
CA SER A 162 5.47 -1.49 -2.20
C SER A 162 6.92 -1.01 -2.44
N ASP A 163 7.37 -0.98 -3.69
CA ASP A 163 8.65 -0.38 -4.08
C ASP A 163 8.60 1.14 -3.90
N LEU A 164 7.52 1.79 -4.35
CA LEU A 164 7.35 3.24 -4.19
C LEU A 164 7.35 3.65 -2.71
N LEU A 165 6.66 2.93 -1.83
CA LEU A 165 6.67 3.22 -0.39
C LEU A 165 8.08 3.09 0.21
N PHE A 166 8.90 2.17 -0.30
CA PHE A 166 10.32 2.09 0.09
C PHE A 166 11.06 3.35 -0.36
N VAL A 167 10.92 3.75 -1.62
CA VAL A 167 11.59 4.94 -2.18
C VAL A 167 11.16 6.21 -1.43
N LEU A 168 9.86 6.38 -1.17
CA LEU A 168 9.33 7.49 -0.40
C LEU A 168 9.92 7.54 1.02
N ALA A 169 10.08 6.40 1.68
CA ALA A 169 10.70 6.35 3.02
C ALA A 169 12.17 6.80 3.01
N ARG A 170 12.87 6.63 1.89
CA ARG A 170 14.27 7.06 1.74
C ARG A 170 14.35 8.51 1.30
N TYR A 171 13.45 8.93 0.42
CA TYR A 171 13.34 10.31 -0.02
C TYR A 171 12.95 11.25 1.13
N GLU A 172 12.05 10.81 2.02
CA GLU A 172 11.70 11.53 3.25
C GLU A 172 12.94 11.82 4.13
N ASP A 173 13.88 10.87 4.18
CA ASP A 173 15.09 10.97 5.01
C ASP A 173 16.33 11.43 4.22
N ARG A 174 16.18 11.93 2.99
CA ARG A 174 17.31 12.19 2.07
C ARG A 174 18.35 13.20 2.60
N GLU A 175 17.93 14.09 3.49
CA GLU A 175 18.81 15.10 4.12
C GLU A 175 19.44 14.61 5.44
N LEU A 176 19.11 13.40 5.90
CA LEU A 176 19.69 12.83 7.12
C LEU A 176 21.08 12.24 6.86
N PRO A 177 21.99 12.25 7.86
CA PRO A 177 23.29 11.61 7.73
C PRO A 177 23.20 10.11 7.46
N ILE A 178 24.08 9.57 6.63
CA ILE A 178 24.11 8.15 6.24
C ILE A 178 24.22 7.21 7.46
N GLU A 179 24.90 7.63 8.53
CA GLU A 179 25.02 6.86 9.77
C GLU A 179 23.66 6.62 10.45
N VAL A 180 22.74 7.59 10.34
CA VAL A 180 21.37 7.48 10.86
C VAL A 180 20.57 6.50 10.01
N LEU A 181 20.73 6.55 8.68
CA LEU A 181 20.05 5.64 7.75
C LEU A 181 20.49 4.18 7.91
N THR A 182 21.78 3.96 8.15
CA THR A 182 22.38 2.62 8.18
C THR A 182 22.47 2.02 9.59
N GLY A 183 22.19 2.80 10.63
CA GLY A 183 22.43 2.39 12.01
C GLY A 183 23.91 2.18 12.35
N ALA A 184 24.82 2.67 11.50
CA ALA A 184 26.24 2.58 11.74
C ALA A 184 26.61 3.48 12.94
N SER A 185 26.80 2.86 14.11
CA SER A 185 27.35 3.55 15.28
C SER A 185 28.70 4.16 14.89
N ARG A 186 28.93 5.45 15.22
CA ARG A 186 30.27 6.04 15.17
C ARG A 186 31.17 5.07 15.92
N LYS A 187 32.05 4.34 15.23
CA LYS A 187 33.19 3.71 15.91
C LYS A 187 33.97 4.88 16.51
N THR A 188 33.73 5.13 17.79
CA THR A 188 34.55 5.99 18.63
C THR A 188 35.99 5.59 18.39
N GLY A 189 36.81 6.60 18.06
CA GLY A 189 38.20 6.39 17.72
C GLY A 189 38.88 5.50 18.74
N ARG A 190 39.44 4.37 18.28
CA ARG A 190 40.62 3.83 18.93
C ARG A 190 41.75 4.77 18.56
N THR A 191 42.04 5.70 19.46
CA THR A 191 43.38 6.26 19.62
C THR A 191 44.32 5.09 19.92
N GLU A 192 45.25 4.82 19.01
CA GLU A 192 46.57 4.29 19.35
C GLU A 192 47.46 5.43 19.85
#